data_AF-A0A8J6PU62-F1
#
_entry.id   AF-A0A8J6PU62-F1
#
_cell.length_a   1.000
_cell.length_b   1.000
_cell.length_c   1.000
_cell.angle_alpha   90.00
_cell.angle_beta   90.00
_cell.angle_gamma   90.00
#
_symmetry.space_group_name_H-M   'P 1'
#
loop_
_entity.id
_entity.type
_entity.pdbx_description
1 polymer ?
#
loop_
_entity_poly.entity_id
_entity_poly.type
_entity_poly.pdbx_seq_one_letter_code
_entity_poly.pdbx_strand_id
1 'polypeptide(L)'
;MTDRKILRGLWLAPLVVSGLAMTGCASAPTYGTDKSASEQLAGDLTGMFSLAPKTNNINYKPRPELVKPAPGQREQLPAPQENIVVADAAQWPESPEERRKRIRDEATANQNNPFYKPQVVNDMTALNGPDMSTWTPAQRKAEIERRLRESKQGSSNTRRYLSEPPLAYRAPAATAAQNELGEDEFKKERARKRAAKGGSGLFDWLPSF
;
A
#
# COMPACT_ATOMS: atom_id res chain seq x y z
N MET A 1 -6.88 -24.26 63.43
CA MET A 1 -6.79 -24.12 61.95
C MET A 1 -5.44 -23.56 61.46
N THR A 2 -4.52 -23.20 62.36
CA THR A 2 -3.23 -22.55 62.07
C THR A 2 -2.12 -23.55 61.72
N ASP A 3 -2.08 -24.71 62.35
CA ASP A 3 -0.93 -25.64 62.22
C ASP A 3 -0.82 -26.29 60.84
N ARG A 4 -1.95 -26.56 60.17
CA ARG A 4 -1.96 -27.10 58.81
C ARG A 4 -1.47 -26.10 57.75
N LYS A 5 -1.56 -24.79 58.01
CA LYS A 5 -1.06 -23.75 57.09
C LYS A 5 0.46 -23.57 57.25
N ILE A 6 0.98 -23.68 58.46
CA ILE A 6 2.41 -23.61 58.76
C ILE A 6 3.14 -24.82 58.19
N LEU A 7 2.59 -26.03 58.35
CA LEU A 7 3.16 -27.24 57.72
C LEU A 7 3.14 -27.19 56.19
N ARG A 8 2.09 -26.64 55.57
CA ARG A 8 2.02 -26.51 54.09
C ARG A 8 3.00 -25.47 53.55
N GLY A 9 3.23 -24.37 54.28
CA GLY A 9 4.27 -23.39 53.94
C GLY A 9 5.68 -23.99 54.02
N LEU A 10 5.94 -24.82 55.04
CA LEU A 10 7.21 -25.52 55.21
C LEU A 10 7.51 -26.50 54.06
N TRP A 11 6.46 -27.13 53.49
CA TRP A 11 6.58 -28.03 52.34
C TRP A 11 6.78 -27.30 51.00
N LEU A 12 6.27 -26.07 50.86
CA LEU A 12 6.40 -25.28 49.63
C LEU A 12 7.73 -24.51 49.55
N ALA A 13 8.34 -24.16 50.69
CA ALA A 13 9.62 -23.46 50.75
C ALA A 13 10.78 -24.16 50.00
N PRO A 14 11.04 -25.48 50.17
CA PRO A 14 12.12 -26.14 49.44
C PRO A 14 11.84 -26.22 47.93
N LEU A 15 10.57 -26.27 47.51
CA LEU A 15 10.18 -26.38 46.10
C LEU A 15 10.45 -25.06 45.35
N VAL A 16 10.22 -23.92 45.99
CA VAL A 16 10.56 -22.59 45.44
C VAL A 16 12.08 -22.39 45.36
N VAL A 17 12.82 -22.79 46.40
CA VAL A 17 14.29 -22.67 46.43
C VAL A 17 14.93 -23.57 45.37
N SER A 18 14.42 -24.80 45.18
CA SER A 18 14.91 -25.71 44.15
C SER A 18 14.58 -25.23 42.73
N GLY A 19 13.45 -24.54 42.55
CA GLY A 19 13.09 -23.91 41.28
C GLY A 19 14.04 -22.78 40.84
N LEU A 20 14.50 -21.94 41.78
CA LEU A 20 15.52 -20.93 41.47
C LEU A 20 16.89 -21.57 41.17
N ALA A 21 17.28 -22.61 41.91
CA ALA A 21 18.58 -23.26 41.72
C ALA A 21 18.74 -23.92 40.33
N MET A 22 17.66 -24.48 39.76
CA MET A 22 17.71 -25.12 38.43
C MET A 22 17.78 -24.14 37.26
N THR A 23 17.49 -22.85 37.45
CA THR A 23 17.60 -21.83 36.39
C THR A 23 19.03 -21.30 36.18
N GLY A 24 20.00 -21.74 37.00
CA GLY A 24 21.38 -21.25 36.98
C GLY A 24 22.38 -22.03 36.12
N CYS A 25 21.99 -23.13 35.47
CA CYS A 25 22.94 -23.99 34.72
C CYS A 25 23.11 -23.64 33.23
N ALA A 26 22.60 -22.50 32.77
CA ALA A 26 22.98 -21.97 31.47
C ALA A 26 24.18 -21.04 31.67
N SER A 27 25.33 -21.42 31.12
CA SER A 27 26.48 -20.54 30.92
C SER A 27 26.02 -19.29 30.17
N ALA A 28 25.58 -18.26 30.91
CA ALA A 28 25.09 -17.04 30.31
C ALA A 28 26.27 -16.34 29.62
N PRO A 29 26.11 -15.93 28.35
CA PRO A 29 27.18 -15.26 27.63
C PRO A 29 27.63 -14.01 28.37
N THR A 30 28.93 -13.92 28.67
CA THR A 30 29.56 -12.69 29.14
C THR A 30 29.82 -11.85 27.90
N TYR A 31 28.88 -10.96 27.55
CA TYR A 31 28.99 -10.09 26.38
C TYR A 31 30.05 -8.99 26.61
N GLY A 32 31.33 -9.37 26.66
CA GLY A 32 32.49 -8.48 26.74
C GLY A 32 32.62 -7.68 28.05
N THR A 33 31.88 -8.05 29.09
CA THR A 33 31.76 -7.27 30.33
C THR A 33 32.15 -8.06 31.59
N ASP A 34 32.83 -9.21 31.42
CA ASP A 34 33.29 -10.17 32.44
C ASP A 34 32.22 -10.73 33.40
N LYS A 35 31.03 -10.12 33.45
CA LYS A 35 29.90 -10.50 34.29
C LYS A 35 28.86 -11.20 33.45
N SER A 36 28.23 -12.20 34.04
CA SER A 36 27.07 -12.84 33.42
C SER A 36 25.88 -11.87 33.36
N ALA A 37 24.98 -12.05 32.39
CA ALA A 37 23.78 -11.23 32.28
C ALA A 37 22.95 -11.21 33.58
N SER A 38 22.88 -12.35 34.27
CA SER A 38 22.18 -12.48 35.55
C SER A 38 22.86 -11.71 36.69
N GLU A 39 24.19 -11.68 36.70
CA GLU A 39 24.96 -10.94 37.70
C GLU A 39 24.88 -9.42 37.51
N GLN A 40 24.83 -8.96 36.26
CA GLN A 40 24.56 -7.54 35.96
C GLN A 40 23.15 -7.15 36.41
N LEU A 41 22.14 -7.95 36.04
CA LEU A 41 20.76 -7.70 36.43
C LEU A 41 20.59 -7.66 37.97
N ALA A 42 21.20 -8.61 38.68
CA ALA A 42 21.15 -8.63 40.14
C ALA A 42 21.85 -7.40 40.76
N GLY A 43 22.99 -6.99 40.20
CA GLY A 43 23.70 -5.76 40.59
C GLY A 43 22.89 -4.48 40.34
N ASP A 44 22.18 -4.41 39.22
CA ASP A 44 21.36 -3.25 38.85
C ASP A 44 20.12 -3.13 39.73
N LEU A 45 19.44 -4.25 40.01
CA LEU A 45 18.29 -4.29 40.92
C LEU A 45 18.71 -3.91 42.35
N THR A 46 19.78 -4.50 42.87
CA THR A 46 20.29 -4.16 44.22
C THR A 46 20.82 -2.74 44.29
N GLY A 47 21.45 -2.24 43.22
CA GLY A 47 21.92 -0.86 43.09
C GLY A 47 20.80 0.19 42.95
N MET A 48 19.57 -0.22 42.62
CA MET A 48 18.38 0.63 42.60
C MET A 48 17.75 0.79 44.00
N PHE A 49 17.87 -0.24 44.85
CA PHE A 49 17.38 -0.20 46.24
C PHE A 49 18.42 0.30 47.25
N SER A 50 19.69 0.40 46.85
CA SER A 50 20.78 0.94 47.68
C SER A 50 20.70 2.47 47.79
N LEU A 51 20.52 2.99 49.01
CA LEU A 51 20.59 4.42 49.35
C LEU A 51 22.02 4.97 49.53
N ALA A 52 23.05 4.14 49.35
CA ALA A 52 24.44 4.57 49.52
C ALA A 52 24.89 5.50 48.37
N PRO A 53 25.67 6.57 48.66
CA PRO A 53 26.15 7.50 47.64
C PRO A 53 27.06 6.76 46.62
N LYS A 54 26.68 6.82 45.34
CA LYS A 54 27.45 6.20 44.25
C LYS A 54 28.71 7.02 43.96
N THR A 55 29.88 6.38 43.99
CA THR A 55 31.15 7.00 43.58
C THR A 55 31.39 6.74 42.09
N ASN A 56 31.78 7.76 41.32
CA ASN A 56 31.96 7.68 39.86
C ASN A 56 33.30 7.06 39.43
N ASN A 57 33.94 6.24 40.28
CA ASN A 57 35.21 5.62 39.93
C ASN A 57 34.97 4.39 39.04
N ILE A 58 35.05 4.60 37.74
CA ILE A 58 34.92 3.55 36.72
C ILE A 58 36.27 2.83 36.62
N ASN A 59 36.30 1.55 36.98
CA ASN A 59 37.49 0.72 36.80
C ASN A 59 37.61 0.29 35.33
N TYR A 60 38.43 0.99 34.55
CA TYR A 60 38.73 0.65 33.17
C TYR A 60 39.61 -0.60 33.10
N LYS A 61 39.00 -1.75 32.86
CA LYS A 61 39.75 -2.96 32.52
C LYS A 61 40.20 -2.89 31.04
N PRO A 62 41.43 -3.32 30.73
CA PRO A 62 41.84 -3.46 29.33
C PRO A 62 40.94 -4.45 28.61
N ARG A 63 40.65 -4.18 27.32
CA ARG A 63 39.81 -5.04 26.50
C ARG A 63 40.47 -6.43 26.39
N PRO A 64 39.74 -7.54 26.62
CA PRO A 64 40.30 -8.86 26.41
C PRO A 64 40.73 -9.02 24.95
N GLU A 65 41.83 -9.72 24.71
CA GLU A 65 42.28 -9.98 23.35
C GLU A 65 41.22 -10.74 22.56
N LEU A 66 41.08 -10.41 21.27
CA LEU A 66 40.15 -11.08 20.38
C LEU A 66 40.45 -12.58 20.39
N VAL A 67 39.48 -13.40 20.82
CA VAL A 67 39.59 -14.86 20.84
C VAL A 67 39.74 -15.33 19.40
N LYS A 68 41.00 -15.54 18.99
CA LYS A 68 41.33 -16.09 17.69
C LYS A 68 41.11 -17.61 17.76
N PRO A 69 40.54 -18.24 16.71
CA PRO A 69 40.52 -19.69 16.60
C PRO A 69 41.94 -20.26 16.75
N ALA A 70 42.06 -21.43 17.37
CA ALA A 70 43.34 -22.11 17.54
C ALA A 70 44.09 -22.23 16.19
N PRO A 71 45.43 -22.11 16.18
CA PRO A 71 46.22 -22.25 14.95
C PRO A 71 45.93 -23.64 14.32
N GLY A 72 45.32 -23.63 13.13
CA GLY A 72 44.84 -24.84 12.43
C GLY A 72 43.33 -24.87 12.14
N GLN A 73 42.51 -24.10 12.85
CA GLN A 73 41.05 -24.02 12.58
C GLN A 73 40.63 -22.91 11.61
N ARG A 74 41.58 -22.08 11.15
CA ARG A 74 41.29 -21.04 10.14
C ARG A 74 40.96 -21.62 8.77
N GLU A 75 41.39 -22.83 8.47
CA GLU A 75 41.21 -23.47 7.16
C GLU A 75 39.97 -24.36 7.10
N GLN A 76 39.37 -24.70 8.25
CA GLN A 76 38.09 -25.41 8.34
C GLN A 76 36.92 -24.42 8.38
N LEU A 77 37.00 -23.37 7.56
CA LEU A 77 35.83 -22.55 7.34
C LEU A 77 34.81 -23.41 6.58
N PRO A 78 33.54 -23.46 7.02
CA PRO A 78 32.50 -24.06 6.20
C PRO A 78 32.51 -23.38 4.82
N ALA A 79 32.23 -24.16 3.78
CA ALA A 79 32.21 -23.64 2.42
C ALA A 79 31.40 -22.32 2.36
N PRO A 80 31.86 -21.34 1.58
CA PRO A 80 31.12 -20.09 1.42
C PRO A 80 29.68 -20.40 1.02
N GLN A 81 28.73 -19.64 1.56
CA GLN A 81 27.32 -19.83 1.18
C GLN A 81 27.20 -19.70 -0.34
N GLU A 82 26.61 -20.72 -0.96
CA GLU A 82 26.21 -20.70 -2.35
C GLU A 82 25.36 -19.45 -2.60
N ASN A 83 25.64 -18.75 -3.69
CA ASN A 83 24.93 -17.53 -4.02
C ASN A 83 23.44 -17.88 -4.22
N ILE A 84 22.55 -17.24 -3.45
CA ILE A 84 21.10 -17.51 -3.41
C ILE A 84 20.45 -17.51 -4.81
N VAL A 85 21.06 -16.83 -5.78
CA VAL A 85 20.64 -16.77 -7.18
C VAL A 85 20.69 -18.14 -7.89
N VAL A 86 21.55 -19.07 -7.45
CA VAL A 86 21.80 -20.34 -8.18
C VAL A 86 21.07 -21.54 -7.54
N ALA A 87 20.99 -21.60 -6.21
CA ALA A 87 20.52 -22.80 -5.51
C ALA A 87 18.99 -22.97 -5.47
N ASP A 88 18.22 -21.90 -5.71
CA ASP A 88 16.79 -21.88 -5.37
C ASP A 88 15.91 -21.18 -6.43
N ALA A 89 16.40 -21.06 -7.67
CA ALA A 89 15.73 -20.34 -8.76
C ALA A 89 14.29 -20.83 -9.10
N ALA A 90 13.86 -21.98 -8.57
CA ALA A 90 12.49 -22.47 -8.68
C ALA A 90 11.54 -21.92 -7.59
N GLN A 91 12.06 -21.53 -6.42
CA GLN A 91 11.30 -20.99 -5.29
C GLN A 91 11.25 -19.45 -5.28
N TRP A 92 12.23 -18.79 -5.89
CA TRP A 92 12.28 -17.32 -5.94
C TRP A 92 11.30 -16.77 -6.98
N PRO A 93 10.39 -15.85 -6.59
CA PRO A 93 9.49 -15.21 -7.53
C PRO A 93 10.27 -14.45 -8.61
N GLU A 94 9.77 -14.49 -9.85
CA GLU A 94 10.23 -13.70 -11.01
C GLU A 94 10.71 -12.29 -10.60
N SER A 95 11.86 -11.85 -11.14
CA SER A 95 12.34 -10.50 -10.87
C SER A 95 11.32 -9.46 -11.36
N PRO A 96 11.27 -8.25 -10.76
CA PRO A 96 10.30 -7.23 -11.18
C PRO A 96 10.38 -6.85 -12.67
N GLU A 97 11.57 -6.91 -13.26
CA GLU A 97 11.78 -6.64 -14.69
C GLU A 97 11.29 -7.78 -15.57
N GLU A 98 11.56 -9.03 -15.19
CA GLU A 98 11.07 -10.22 -15.91
C GLU A 98 9.54 -10.29 -15.88
N ARG A 99 8.94 -9.99 -14.71
CA ARG A 99 7.48 -9.88 -14.58
C ARG A 99 6.92 -8.83 -15.54
N ARG A 100 7.53 -7.65 -15.60
CA ARG A 100 7.10 -6.57 -16.51
C ARG A 100 7.23 -6.97 -17.97
N LYS A 101 8.32 -7.65 -18.33
CA LYS A 101 8.52 -8.17 -19.69
C LYS A 101 7.44 -9.18 -20.05
N ARG A 102 7.19 -10.17 -19.18
CA ARG A 102 6.13 -11.16 -19.35
C ARG A 102 4.76 -10.52 -19.57
N ILE A 103 4.38 -9.54 -18.75
CA ILE A 103 3.10 -8.84 -18.87
C ILE A 103 3.00 -8.11 -20.22
N ARG A 104 4.08 -7.45 -20.66
CA ARG A 104 4.10 -6.78 -21.97
C ARG A 104 3.98 -7.78 -23.13
N ASP A 105 4.69 -8.89 -23.04
CA ASP A 105 4.67 -9.92 -24.07
C ASP A 105 3.27 -10.57 -24.16
N GLU A 106 2.65 -10.84 -23.01
CA GLU A 106 1.27 -11.36 -22.93
C GLU A 106 0.25 -10.37 -23.50
N ALA A 107 0.37 -9.07 -23.17
CA ALA A 107 -0.49 -8.03 -23.71
C ALA A 107 -0.31 -7.86 -25.23
N THR A 108 0.93 -7.97 -25.73
CA THR A 108 1.25 -7.89 -27.17
C THR A 108 0.67 -9.09 -27.92
N ALA A 109 0.83 -10.31 -27.38
CA ALA A 109 0.28 -11.52 -27.98
C ALA A 109 -1.27 -11.49 -28.06
N ASN A 110 -1.93 -10.87 -27.08
CA ASN A 110 -3.39 -10.80 -27.01
C ASN A 110 -3.98 -9.48 -27.53
N GLN A 111 -3.20 -8.65 -28.24
CA GLN A 111 -3.61 -7.31 -28.66
C GLN A 111 -4.91 -7.27 -29.48
N ASN A 112 -5.18 -8.32 -30.27
CA ASN A 112 -6.35 -8.42 -31.14
C ASN A 112 -7.47 -9.31 -30.58
N ASN A 113 -7.36 -9.80 -29.34
CA ASN A 113 -8.37 -10.68 -28.74
C ASN A 113 -9.37 -9.87 -27.90
N PRO A 114 -10.63 -9.68 -28.36
CA PRO A 114 -11.62 -8.89 -27.63
C PRO A 114 -12.09 -9.53 -26.32
N PHE A 115 -11.84 -10.83 -26.14
CA PHE A 115 -12.26 -11.59 -24.95
C PHE A 115 -11.12 -11.80 -23.94
N TYR A 116 -9.92 -11.27 -24.22
CA TYR A 116 -8.77 -11.41 -23.34
C TYR A 116 -8.95 -10.60 -22.05
N LYS A 117 -8.65 -11.24 -20.92
CA LYS A 117 -8.65 -10.61 -19.59
C LYS A 117 -7.22 -10.62 -19.05
N PRO A 118 -6.63 -9.44 -18.74
CA PRO A 118 -5.28 -9.39 -18.20
C PRO A 118 -5.22 -10.08 -16.84
N GLN A 119 -4.16 -10.87 -16.61
CA GLN A 119 -3.91 -11.52 -15.31
C GLN A 119 -3.65 -10.52 -14.19
N VAL A 120 -3.11 -9.35 -14.56
CA VAL A 120 -2.79 -8.28 -13.61
C VAL A 120 -4.02 -7.39 -13.45
N VAL A 121 -4.66 -7.51 -12.29
CA VAL A 121 -5.72 -6.59 -11.87
C VAL A 121 -5.07 -5.36 -11.28
N ASN A 122 -5.34 -4.19 -11.86
CA ASN A 122 -4.93 -2.93 -11.26
C ASN A 122 -5.70 -2.72 -9.95
N ASP A 123 -5.00 -2.73 -8.82
CA ASP A 123 -5.56 -2.59 -7.47
C ASP A 123 -6.22 -1.21 -7.24
N MET A 124 -5.90 -0.24 -8.10
CA MET A 124 -6.54 1.08 -8.18
C MET A 124 -7.93 1.04 -8.86
N THR A 125 -8.76 0.07 -8.47
CA THR A 125 -10.16 -0.09 -8.91
C THR A 125 -10.99 1.18 -8.71
N ALA A 126 -10.62 2.04 -7.77
CA ALA A 126 -11.29 3.32 -7.49
C ALA A 126 -10.99 4.45 -8.49
N LEU A 127 -9.90 4.38 -9.28
CA LEU A 127 -9.55 5.41 -10.27
C LEU A 127 -10.14 5.14 -11.65
N ASN A 128 -10.44 3.88 -11.96
CA ASN A 128 -11.13 3.52 -13.19
C ASN A 128 -12.63 3.55 -12.92
N GLY A 129 -13.34 4.42 -13.63
CA GLY A 129 -14.80 4.47 -13.55
C GLY A 129 -15.44 3.09 -13.83
N PRO A 130 -16.76 2.93 -13.57
CA PRO A 130 -17.45 1.66 -13.77
C PRO A 130 -17.13 1.05 -15.14
N ASP A 131 -16.99 -0.27 -15.17
CA ASP A 131 -16.69 -1.02 -16.39
C ASP A 131 -17.82 -0.83 -17.41
N MET A 132 -17.53 0.00 -18.43
CA MET A 132 -18.48 0.38 -19.47
C MET A 132 -18.54 -0.66 -20.61
N SER A 133 -17.73 -1.72 -20.56
CA SER A 133 -17.62 -2.70 -21.65
C SER A 133 -18.91 -3.48 -21.89
N THR A 134 -19.69 -3.72 -20.83
CA THR A 134 -20.97 -4.44 -20.86
C THR A 134 -22.17 -3.55 -21.20
N TRP A 135 -21.96 -2.24 -21.33
CA TRP A 135 -23.06 -1.27 -21.45
C TRP A 135 -23.46 -1.03 -22.89
N THR A 136 -24.77 -0.82 -23.11
CA THR A 136 -25.27 -0.41 -24.42
C THR A 136 -24.69 0.95 -24.82
N PRO A 137 -24.53 1.24 -26.13
CA PRO A 137 -24.02 2.54 -26.59
C PRO A 137 -24.79 3.73 -26.04
N ALA A 138 -26.11 3.60 -25.83
CA ALA A 138 -26.96 4.63 -25.24
C ALA A 138 -26.64 4.88 -23.76
N GLN A 139 -26.51 3.81 -22.96
CA GLN A 139 -26.13 3.91 -21.54
C GLN A 139 -24.75 4.53 -21.36
N ARG A 140 -23.78 4.16 -22.21
CA ARG A 140 -22.43 4.75 -22.17
C ARG A 140 -22.46 6.25 -22.43
N LYS A 141 -23.19 6.68 -23.47
CA LYS A 141 -23.35 8.11 -23.79
C LYS A 141 -23.98 8.87 -22.64
N ALA A 142 -25.07 8.37 -22.08
CA ALA A 142 -25.76 9.02 -20.96
C ALA A 142 -24.85 9.23 -19.74
N GLU A 143 -24.03 8.23 -19.39
CA GLU A 143 -23.10 8.34 -18.26
C GLU A 143 -21.90 9.25 -18.55
N ILE A 144 -21.38 9.22 -19.78
CA ILE A 144 -20.32 10.15 -20.21
C ILE A 144 -20.84 11.58 -20.14
N GLU A 145 -22.05 11.84 -20.65
CA GLU A 145 -22.70 13.13 -20.56
C GLU A 145 -22.94 13.54 -19.11
N ARG A 146 -23.39 12.63 -18.24
CA ARG A 146 -23.55 12.86 -16.80
C ARG A 146 -22.23 13.33 -16.18
N ARG A 147 -21.12 12.65 -16.44
CA ARG A 147 -19.79 13.02 -15.94
C ARG A 147 -19.26 14.34 -16.50
N LEU A 148 -19.51 14.60 -17.79
CA LEU A 148 -19.16 15.87 -18.43
C LEU A 148 -19.94 17.04 -17.83
N ARG A 149 -21.22 16.84 -17.51
CA ARG A 149 -22.04 17.84 -16.80
C ARG A 149 -21.48 18.06 -15.41
N GLU A 150 -21.23 16.99 -14.65
CA GLU A 150 -20.64 17.05 -13.30
C GLU A 150 -19.28 17.78 -13.28
N SER A 151 -18.42 17.57 -14.27
CA SER A 151 -17.08 18.18 -14.31
C SER A 151 -17.10 19.64 -14.75
N LYS A 152 -17.97 20.01 -15.69
CA LYS A 152 -18.10 21.39 -16.19
C LYS A 152 -18.90 22.29 -15.26
N GLN A 153 -19.97 21.75 -14.67
CA GLN A 153 -20.94 22.45 -13.85
C GLN A 153 -21.33 21.49 -12.73
N GLY A 154 -20.61 21.53 -11.60
CA GLY A 154 -20.96 20.72 -10.42
C GLY A 154 -22.47 20.76 -10.14
N SER A 155 -23.02 19.64 -9.64
CA SER A 155 -24.47 19.40 -9.59
C SER A 155 -25.26 20.57 -8.97
N SER A 156 -26.38 20.94 -9.59
CA SER A 156 -27.27 22.01 -9.10
C SER A 156 -27.94 21.70 -7.77
N ASN A 157 -28.07 20.41 -7.45
CA ASN A 157 -28.87 19.93 -6.32
C ASN A 157 -28.01 19.45 -5.13
N THR A 158 -26.74 19.13 -5.38
CA THR A 158 -25.86 18.49 -4.38
C THR A 158 -24.46 19.08 -4.42
N ARG A 159 -23.86 19.25 -3.24
CA ARG A 159 -22.46 19.64 -3.09
C ARG A 159 -21.62 18.38 -2.86
N ARG A 160 -20.76 18.05 -3.81
CA ARG A 160 -19.77 16.95 -3.79
C ARG A 160 -18.42 17.34 -3.18
N TYR A 161 -17.97 18.59 -3.32
CA TYR A 161 -16.65 19.06 -2.86
C TYR A 161 -16.75 20.33 -1.98
N LEU A 162 -15.71 20.59 -1.18
CA LEU A 162 -15.64 21.81 -0.36
C LEU A 162 -15.16 23.05 -1.14
N SER A 163 -14.67 22.89 -2.35
CA SER A 163 -14.18 23.96 -3.22
C SER A 163 -15.28 24.64 -4.04
N GLU A 164 -16.48 24.07 -4.06
CA GLU A 164 -17.56 24.56 -4.91
C GLU A 164 -18.55 25.48 -4.18
N PRO A 165 -19.15 26.45 -4.87
CA PRO A 165 -20.00 27.46 -4.24
C PRO A 165 -21.26 26.85 -3.60
N PRO A 166 -21.81 27.48 -2.54
CA PRO A 166 -23.08 27.07 -1.94
C PRO A 166 -24.22 26.97 -2.96
N LEU A 167 -25.17 26.05 -2.71
CA LEU A 167 -26.31 25.79 -3.61
C LEU A 167 -27.15 27.05 -3.89
N ALA A 168 -27.26 27.95 -2.91
CA ALA A 168 -27.98 29.22 -3.04
C ALA A 168 -27.45 30.10 -4.19
N TYR A 169 -26.15 30.03 -4.50
CA TYR A 169 -25.53 30.79 -5.60
C TYR A 169 -25.54 30.05 -6.94
N ARG A 170 -25.96 28.77 -6.96
CA ARG A 170 -26.10 27.97 -8.17
C ARG A 170 -27.52 27.88 -8.70
N ALA A 171 -28.52 28.17 -7.86
CA ALA A 171 -29.90 28.21 -8.30
C ALA A 171 -30.05 29.30 -9.38
N PRO A 172 -30.47 28.96 -10.61
CA PRO A 172 -30.83 29.97 -11.58
C PRO A 172 -32.00 30.78 -11.01
N ALA A 173 -32.09 32.06 -11.37
CA ALA A 173 -33.24 32.87 -10.98
C ALA A 173 -34.54 32.18 -11.40
N ALA A 174 -35.61 32.35 -10.61
CA ALA A 174 -36.92 31.72 -10.89
C ALA A 174 -37.49 32.09 -12.27
N THR A 175 -37.02 33.19 -12.86
CA THR A 175 -37.40 33.69 -14.18
C THR A 175 -36.42 33.32 -15.30
N ALA A 176 -35.34 32.60 -15.00
CA ALA A 176 -34.37 32.20 -16.01
C ALA A 176 -34.94 31.05 -16.87
N ALA A 177 -34.86 31.17 -18.20
CA ALA A 177 -35.20 30.10 -19.11
C ALA A 177 -34.21 28.93 -18.91
N GLN A 178 -34.66 27.89 -18.21
CA GLN A 178 -33.88 26.68 -18.00
C GLN A 178 -34.23 25.67 -19.09
N ASN A 179 -33.20 25.03 -19.69
CA ASN A 179 -33.31 24.00 -20.73
C ASN A 179 -33.62 24.49 -22.16
N GLU A 180 -33.67 25.80 -22.42
CA GLU A 180 -33.74 26.33 -23.78
C GLU A 180 -32.33 26.44 -24.38
N LEU A 181 -31.78 25.29 -24.78
CA LEU A 181 -30.58 25.29 -25.60
C LEU A 181 -30.98 25.66 -27.03
N GLY A 182 -30.58 26.85 -27.49
CA GLY A 182 -30.82 27.29 -28.87
C GLY A 182 -30.27 26.29 -29.90
N GLU A 183 -30.72 26.40 -31.15
CA GLU A 183 -30.25 25.50 -32.20
C GLU A 183 -28.72 25.54 -32.36
N ASP A 184 -28.10 24.37 -32.46
CA ASP A 184 -26.65 24.24 -32.66
C ASP A 184 -26.20 25.10 -33.85
N GLU A 185 -25.09 25.84 -33.69
CA GLU A 185 -24.53 26.70 -34.73
C GLU A 185 -24.26 25.93 -36.04
N PHE A 186 -23.92 24.64 -35.95
CA PHE A 186 -23.77 23.77 -37.11
C PHE A 186 -25.09 23.51 -37.86
N LYS A 187 -26.21 23.37 -37.14
CA LYS A 187 -27.55 23.25 -37.76
C LYS A 187 -27.95 24.56 -38.41
N LYS A 188 -27.73 25.70 -37.75
CA LYS A 188 -27.94 27.03 -38.33
C LYS A 188 -27.08 27.28 -39.55
N GLU A 189 -25.80 26.89 -39.53
CA GLU A 189 -24.89 27.03 -40.67
C GLU A 189 -25.31 26.12 -41.83
N ARG A 190 -25.71 24.87 -41.54
CA ARG A 190 -26.24 23.96 -42.56
C ARG A 190 -27.56 24.48 -43.15
N ALA A 191 -28.44 25.05 -42.33
CA ALA A 191 -29.67 25.69 -42.78
C ALA A 191 -29.36 26.91 -43.66
N ARG A 192 -28.45 27.79 -43.24
CA ARG A 192 -27.96 28.92 -44.06
C ARG A 192 -27.35 28.44 -45.39
N LYS A 193 -26.53 27.39 -45.38
CA LYS A 193 -25.94 26.80 -46.59
C LYS A 193 -26.99 26.17 -47.50
N ARG A 194 -28.02 25.53 -46.96
CA ARG A 194 -29.16 25.01 -47.75
C ARG A 194 -30.01 26.13 -48.34
N ALA A 195 -30.32 27.16 -47.56
CA ALA A 195 -31.04 28.33 -48.02
C ALA A 195 -30.27 29.09 -49.12
N ALA A 196 -28.95 29.25 -48.95
CA ALA A 196 -28.07 29.83 -49.97
C ALA A 196 -27.94 28.98 -51.25
N LYS A 197 -28.07 27.65 -51.13
CA LYS A 197 -28.11 26.73 -52.28
C LYS A 197 -29.49 26.58 -52.90
N GLY A 198 -30.55 27.04 -52.22
CA GLY A 198 -31.94 26.96 -52.68
C GLY A 198 -32.31 27.93 -53.80
N GLY A 199 -31.36 28.76 -54.26
CA GLY A 199 -31.58 29.77 -55.29
C GLY A 199 -30.92 29.53 -56.66
N SER A 200 -30.30 28.37 -56.90
CA SER A 200 -29.79 28.04 -58.24
C SER A 200 -29.64 26.52 -58.43
N GLY A 201 -30.76 25.84 -58.63
CA GLY A 201 -30.72 24.45 -59.10
C GLY A 201 -30.28 24.40 -60.56
N LEU A 202 -29.43 23.44 -60.93
CA LEU A 202 -28.98 23.20 -62.31
C LEU A 202 -30.12 22.95 -63.32
N PHE A 203 -31.36 22.76 -62.84
CA PHE A 203 -32.57 22.54 -63.62
C PHE A 203 -33.47 23.77 -63.78
N ASP A 204 -33.14 24.90 -63.15
CA ASP A 204 -33.95 26.14 -63.20
C ASP A 204 -33.76 26.93 -64.52
N TRP A 205 -32.84 26.49 -65.38
CA TRP A 205 -32.56 27.06 -66.71
C TRP A 205 -33.21 26.29 -67.87
N LEU A 206 -33.86 25.15 -67.61
CA LEU A 206 -34.53 24.38 -68.65
C LEU A 206 -35.96 24.93 -68.88
N PRO A 207 -36.32 25.41 -70.09
CA PRO A 207 -37.67 25.81 -70.38
C PRO A 207 -38.60 24.59 -70.28
N SER A 208 -39.72 24.73 -69.57
CA SER A 208 -40.77 23.72 -69.51
C SER A 208 -41.37 23.52 -70.91
N PHE A 209 -41.23 22.31 -71.46
CA PHE A 209 -41.91 21.86 -72.67
C PHE A 209 -43.31 21.32 -72.35
#